data_AF-R7A4Z2-F1
#
_entry.id   AF-R7A4Z2-F1
#
_cell.length_a   1.000
_cell.length_b   1.000
_cell.length_c   1.000
_cell.angle_alpha   90.00
_cell.angle_beta   90.00
_cell.angle_gamma   90.00
#
_symmetry.space_group_name_H-M   'P 1'
#
loop_
_entity.id
_entity.type
_entity.pdbx_description
1 polymer ?
#
loop_
_entity_poly.entity_id
_entity_poly.type
_entity_poly.pdbx_seq_one_letter_code
_entity_poly.pdbx_strand_id
1 'polypeptide(L)'
;MRTPTPTGNPLFDEFWEAYPKKVAKPKAIRAFARLHMTRELLDIILADIRCKQRTERWKKQDGLYIPYPASYLNDHRWEDEVTLPQQPEQSHSYNLDDYKSLMNRF
;
A
#
# COMPACT_ATOMS: atom_id res chain seq x y z
N MET A 1 13.67 -21.73 8.59
CA MET A 1 12.43 -21.16 8.03
C MET A 1 12.17 -19.85 8.76
N ARG A 2 12.14 -18.70 8.08
CA ARG A 2 11.86 -17.40 8.75
C ARG A 2 10.34 -17.21 8.77
N THR A 3 9.68 -17.65 9.84
CA THR A 3 8.26 -17.32 10.05
C THR A 3 8.19 -15.85 10.51
N PRO A 4 7.58 -14.93 9.75
CA PRO A 4 7.33 -13.60 10.25
C PRO A 4 6.45 -13.70 11.51
N THR A 5 6.79 -12.96 12.55
CA THR A 5 5.95 -12.84 13.74
C THR A 5 4.57 -12.35 13.29
N PRO A 6 3.48 -13.11 13.58
CA PRO A 6 2.14 -12.74 13.16
C PRO A 6 1.83 -11.35 13.67
N THR A 7 1.50 -10.43 12.77
CA THR A 7 1.20 -9.05 13.15
C THR A 7 -0.21 -8.95 13.77
N GLY A 8 -0.94 -10.07 13.84
CA GLY A 8 -2.33 -10.15 14.26
C GLY A 8 -3.32 -9.92 13.11
N ASN A 9 -2.85 -9.58 11.91
CA ASN A 9 -3.68 -9.37 10.73
C ASN A 9 -3.18 -10.25 9.56
N PRO A 10 -3.89 -11.35 9.22
CA PRO A 10 -3.43 -12.30 8.22
C PRO A 10 -3.30 -11.69 6.83
N LEU A 11 -4.15 -10.70 6.49
CA LEU A 11 -4.10 -10.00 5.21
C LEU A 11 -2.80 -9.20 5.06
N PHE A 12 -2.37 -8.55 6.15
CA PHE A 12 -1.12 -7.79 6.15
C PHE A 12 0.08 -8.73 6.03
N ASP A 13 0.06 -9.87 6.73
CA ASP A 13 1.15 -10.83 6.68
C ASP A 13 1.29 -11.41 5.25
N GLU A 14 0.19 -11.66 4.55
CA GLU A 14 0.18 -12.11 3.15
C GLU A 14 0.72 -11.05 2.18
N PHE A 15 0.29 -9.79 2.33
CA PHE A 15 0.87 -8.64 1.61
C PHE A 15 2.39 -8.51 1.88
N TRP A 16 2.79 -8.62 3.15
CA TRP A 16 4.16 -8.45 3.59
C TRP A 16 5.08 -9.55 3.04
N GLU A 17 4.57 -10.78 2.93
CA GLU A 17 5.33 -11.89 2.34
C GLU A 17 5.50 -11.75 0.83
N ALA A 18 4.48 -11.26 0.11
CA ALA A 18 4.55 -11.06 -1.32
C ALA A 18 5.44 -9.86 -1.74
N TYR A 19 5.59 -8.86 -0.87
CA TYR A 19 6.35 -7.66 -1.19
C TYR A 19 7.87 -7.93 -1.13
N PRO A 20 8.63 -7.65 -2.21
CA PRO A 20 10.07 -7.96 -2.28
C PRO A 20 10.92 -7.10 -1.34
N LYS A 21 10.46 -5.88 -1.01
CA LYS A 21 11.17 -4.91 -0.16
C LYS A 21 10.47 -4.69 1.17
N LYS A 22 10.88 -5.47 2.18
CA LYS A 22 10.27 -5.49 3.53
C LYS A 22 10.87 -4.43 4.44
N VAL A 23 10.52 -3.16 4.24
CA VAL A 23 11.05 -2.01 5.02
C VAL A 23 9.96 -1.23 5.73
N ALA A 24 10.30 -0.62 6.87
CA ALA A 24 9.41 0.21 7.67
C ALA A 24 8.04 -0.44 7.99
N LYS A 25 8.06 -1.70 8.47
CA LYS A 25 6.88 -2.47 8.90
C LYS A 25 5.84 -1.64 9.71
N PRO A 26 6.21 -0.86 10.74
CA PRO A 26 5.23 -0.06 11.50
C PRO A 26 4.52 1.02 10.67
N LYS A 27 5.19 1.60 9.67
CA LYS A 27 4.56 2.57 8.76
C LYS A 27 3.59 1.87 7.79
N ALA A 28 3.97 0.69 7.31
CA ALA A 28 3.12 -0.12 6.43
C ALA A 28 1.84 -0.57 7.15
N ILE A 29 1.94 -1.04 8.40
CA ILE A 29 0.78 -1.42 9.22
C ILE A 29 -0.18 -0.23 9.40
N ARG A 30 0.34 0.97 9.68
CA ARG A 30 -0.49 2.18 9.82
C ARG A 30 -1.19 2.55 8.52
N ALA A 31 -0.49 2.48 7.38
CA ALA A 31 -1.10 2.73 6.07
C ALA A 31 -2.18 1.68 5.76
N PHE A 32 -1.89 0.41 6.02
CA PHE A 32 -2.81 -0.71 5.83
C PHE A 32 -4.08 -0.58 6.67
N ALA A 33 -3.94 -0.16 7.93
CA ALA A 33 -5.07 0.08 8.82
C ALA A 33 -5.97 1.24 8.36
N ARG A 34 -5.41 2.27 7.74
CA ARG A 34 -6.16 3.42 7.20
C ARG A 34 -6.97 3.08 5.95
N LEU A 35 -6.52 2.10 5.17
CA LEU A 35 -7.13 1.71 3.90
C LEU A 35 -8.31 0.75 4.03
N HIS A 36 -8.66 0.33 5.26
CA HIS A 36 -9.69 -0.69 5.49
C HIS A 36 -9.50 -1.92 4.58
N MET A 37 -8.28 -2.44 4.52
CA MET A 37 -7.90 -3.48 3.57
C MET A 37 -8.83 -4.69 3.66
N THR A 38 -9.58 -4.95 2.58
CA THR A 38 -10.41 -6.14 2.41
C THR A 38 -9.64 -7.23 1.69
N ARG A 39 -10.17 -8.45 1.71
CA ARG A 39 -9.58 -9.57 0.96
C ARG A 39 -9.54 -9.30 -0.54
N GLU A 40 -10.62 -8.75 -1.10
CA GLU A 40 -10.70 -8.39 -2.52
C GLU A 40 -9.64 -7.36 -2.91
N LEU A 41 -9.47 -6.32 -2.10
CA LEU A 41 -8.46 -5.28 -2.33
C LEU A 41 -7.03 -5.83 -2.19
N LEU A 42 -6.82 -6.75 -1.24
CA LEU A 42 -5.54 -7.44 -1.10
C LEU A 42 -5.20 -8.26 -2.35
N ASP A 43 -6.14 -9.06 -2.86
CA ASP A 43 -5.95 -9.85 -4.08
C ASP A 43 -5.58 -8.98 -5.28
N ILE A 44 -6.24 -7.83 -5.43
CA ILE A 44 -5.92 -6.81 -6.44
C ILE A 44 -4.48 -6.30 -6.30
N ILE A 45 -4.09 -5.91 -5.09
CA ILE A 45 -2.74 -5.41 -4.80
C ILE A 45 -1.69 -6.50 -5.07
N LEU A 46 -1.94 -7.73 -4.65
CA LEU A 46 -1.06 -8.86 -4.88
C LEU A 46 -0.88 -9.12 -6.38
N ALA A 47 -1.95 -9.01 -7.17
CA ALA A 47 -1.90 -9.16 -8.62
C ALA A 47 -1.06 -8.04 -9.26
N ASP A 48 -1.27 -6.77 -8.88
CA ASP A 48 -0.45 -5.66 -9.36
C ASP A 48 1.02 -5.82 -8.99
N ILE A 49 1.33 -6.16 -7.73
CA ILE A 49 2.71 -6.42 -7.29
C ILE A 49 3.36 -7.52 -8.13
N ARG A 50 2.64 -8.61 -8.42
CA ARG A 50 3.15 -9.69 -9.29
C ARG A 50 3.42 -9.20 -10.71
N CYS A 51 2.55 -8.37 -11.27
CA CYS A 51 2.75 -7.76 -12.59
C CYS A 51 3.96 -6.82 -12.58
N LYS A 52 4.03 -5.89 -11.61
CA LYS A 52 5.14 -4.95 -11.46
C LYS A 52 6.47 -5.64 -11.18
N GLN A 53 6.50 -6.71 -10.38
CA GLN A 53 7.71 -7.55 -10.16
C GLN A 53 8.26 -8.16 -11.45
N ARG A 54 7.39 -8.44 -12.43
CA ARG A 54 7.82 -8.99 -13.73
C ARG A 54 8.40 -7.93 -14.65
N THR A 55 8.13 -6.65 -14.40
CA THR A 55 8.67 -5.55 -15.21
C THR A 55 10.17 -5.39 -15.00
N GLU A 56 10.88 -5.00 -16.07
CA GLU A 56 12.31 -4.73 -16.00
C GLU A 56 12.65 -3.62 -15.01
N ARG A 57 11.72 -2.72 -14.69
CA ARG A 57 11.94 -1.60 -13.75
C ARG A 57 12.11 -2.06 -12.30
N TRP A 58 11.42 -3.12 -11.89
CA TRP A 58 11.59 -3.73 -10.56
C TRP A 58 12.74 -4.74 -10.52
N LYS A 59 13.03 -5.40 -11.66
CA LYS A 59 14.19 -6.28 -11.80
C LYS A 59 15.52 -5.53 -11.93
N LYS A 60 15.54 -4.35 -12.57
CA LYS A 60 16.74 -3.52 -12.71
C LYS A 60 17.15 -2.93 -11.37
N GLN A 61 18.46 -2.87 -11.15
CA GLN A 61 19.10 -2.31 -9.96
C GLN A 61 18.67 -2.95 -8.63
N ASP A 62 18.49 -4.26 -8.56
CA ASP A 62 18.30 -4.97 -7.28
C ASP A 62 17.10 -4.44 -6.45
N GLY A 63 16.06 -3.95 -7.13
CA GLY A 63 14.90 -3.37 -6.47
C GLY A 63 15.11 -1.98 -5.88
N LEU A 64 16.08 -1.20 -6.38
CA LEU A 64 16.30 0.19 -5.97
C LEU A 64 15.05 1.05 -6.14
N TYR A 65 14.34 0.86 -7.26
CA TYR A 65 13.12 1.60 -7.61
C TYR A 65 11.84 1.00 -7.02
N ILE A 66 11.94 -0.04 -6.19
CA ILE A 66 10.76 -0.58 -5.49
C ILE A 66 10.39 0.43 -4.41
N PRO A 67 9.17 1.02 -4.48
CA PRO A 67 8.71 1.95 -3.47
C PRO A 67 8.61 1.25 -2.11
N TYR A 68 8.58 2.03 -1.04
CA TYR A 68 8.34 1.45 0.28
C TYR A 68 6.91 0.92 0.36
N PRO A 69 6.65 -0.21 1.05
CA PRO A 69 5.31 -0.77 1.15
C PRO A 69 4.32 0.24 1.74
N ALA A 70 4.76 1.07 2.70
CA ALA A 70 3.93 2.15 3.24
C ALA A 70 3.59 3.24 2.20
N SER A 71 4.55 3.64 1.35
CA SER A 71 4.29 4.61 0.27
C SER A 71 3.41 3.99 -0.81
N TYR A 72 3.70 2.75 -1.21
CA TYR A 72 2.87 2.00 -2.16
C TYR A 72 1.41 1.94 -1.72
N LEU A 73 1.17 1.73 -0.41
CA LEU A 73 -0.15 1.76 0.20
C LEU A 73 -0.76 3.17 0.24
N ASN A 74 -0.04 4.17 0.77
CA ASN A 74 -0.55 5.54 0.92
C ASN A 74 -0.80 6.25 -0.42
N ASP A 75 -0.01 5.95 -1.45
CA ASP A 75 -0.12 6.56 -2.79
C ASP A 75 -1.06 5.75 -3.70
N HIS A 76 -1.76 4.73 -3.18
CA HIS A 76 -2.72 3.95 -3.94
C HIS A 76 -2.16 3.40 -5.26
N ARG A 77 -0.89 2.97 -5.25
CA ARG A 77 -0.14 2.73 -6.51
C ARG A 77 -0.64 1.53 -7.33
N TRP A 78 -1.55 0.74 -6.78
CA TRP A 78 -2.27 -0.30 -7.51
C TRP A 78 -3.37 0.29 -8.41
N GLU A 79 -3.80 1.54 -8.19
CA GLU A 79 -4.82 2.25 -8.99
C GLU A 79 -4.23 3.08 -10.14
N ASP A 80 -2.94 3.43 -10.08
CA ASP A 80 -2.30 4.44 -10.96
C ASP A 80 -2.25 4.03 -12.46
N GLU A 81 -2.09 2.73 -12.78
CA GLU A 81 -2.08 2.22 -14.18
C GLU A 81 -2.61 0.78 -14.33
N VAL A 82 -3.43 0.30 -13.40
CA VAL A 82 -4.13 -0.97 -13.58
C VAL A 82 -5.59 -0.64 -13.81
N THR A 83 -6.06 -0.84 -15.04
CA THR A 83 -7.49 -0.82 -15.39
C THR A 83 -8.22 -1.91 -14.60
N LEU A 84 -8.52 -1.63 -13.34
CA LEU A 84 -9.37 -2.46 -12.51
C LEU A 84 -10.82 -2.02 -12.78
N PRO A 85 -11.75 -2.96 -13.02
CA PRO A 85 -13.15 -2.61 -13.12
C PRO A 85 -13.66 -2.11 -11.75
N GLN A 86 -13.74 -0.79 -11.64
CA GLN A 86 -14.61 0.03 -10.80
C GLN A 86 -14.89 -0.46 -9.36
N GLN A 87 -14.30 0.24 -8.39
CA GLN A 87 -14.97 0.53 -7.11
C GLN A 87 -15.01 2.05 -6.89
N PRO A 88 -16.20 2.67 -6.82
CA PRO A 88 -16.32 4.08 -6.43
C PRO A 88 -16.29 4.20 -4.89
N GLU A 89 -15.91 5.40 -4.42
CA GLU A 89 -15.94 5.90 -3.03
C GLU A 89 -14.75 5.52 -2.14
N GLN A 90 -13.75 6.41 -2.06
CA GLN A 90 -13.68 7.39 -0.96
C GLN A 90 -12.71 8.53 -1.35
N SER A 91 -13.31 9.58 -1.90
CA SER A 91 -12.72 10.89 -2.07
C SER A 91 -12.41 11.51 -0.69
N HIS A 92 -11.16 11.44 -0.24
CA HIS A 92 -10.67 12.38 0.77
C HIS A 92 -9.72 13.39 0.13
N SER A 93 -10.32 14.27 -0.69
CA SER A 93 -9.75 15.60 -0.93
C SER A 93 -9.87 16.38 0.38
N TYR A 94 -8.87 16.26 1.26
CA TYR A 94 -8.68 17.28 2.27
C TYR A 94 -8.09 18.51 1.57
N ASN A 95 -8.94 19.50 1.29
CA ASN A 95 -8.46 20.84 1.02
C ASN A 95 -7.59 21.26 2.21
N LEU A 96 -6.33 21.62 1.95
CA LEU A 96 -5.35 22.02 2.96
C LEU A 96 -5.83 23.25 3.78
N ASP A 97 -6.79 23.99 3.25
CA ASP A 97 -7.48 25.09 3.93
C ASP A 97 -8.36 24.63 5.11
N ASP A 98 -8.94 23.42 5.04
CA ASP A 98 -9.76 22.85 6.11
C ASP A 98 -8.91 22.45 7.33
N TYR A 99 -7.70 21.92 7.08
CA TYR A 99 -6.72 21.58 8.12
C TYR A 99 -6.20 22.82 8.88
N LYS A 100 -6.04 23.95 8.17
CA LYS A 100 -5.62 25.21 8.78
C LYS A 100 -6.72 25.88 9.60
N SER A 101 -7.99 25.68 9.24
CA SER A 101 -9.13 26.23 9.98
C SER A 101 -9.34 25.53 11.33
N LEU A 102 -9.09 24.22 11.40
CA LEU A 102 -9.17 23.44 12.64
C LEU A 102 -8.04 23.71 13.64
N MET A 103 -6.84 24.10 13.17
CA MET A 103 -5.71 24.40 14.04
C MET A 103 -5.67 25.83 14.58
N ASN A 104 -6.56 26.72 14.12
CA ASN A 104 -6.53 28.14 14.49
C ASN A 104 -7.68 28.57 15.41
N ARG A 105 -8.30 27.61 16.11
CA ARG A 105 -9.34 27.85 17.13
C ARG A 105 -8.88 27.40 18.52
N PHE A 106 -7.74 27.94 18.95
CA PHE A 106 -7.36 28.14 20.35
C PHE A 106 -6.64 29.48 20.46
#